data_AF-B1XQB6-F1
#
_entry.id   AF-B1XQB6-F1
#
_cell.length_a   1.000
_cell.length_b   1.000
_cell.length_c   1.000
_cell.angle_alpha   90.00
_cell.angle_beta   90.00
_cell.angle_gamma   90.00
#
_symmetry.space_group_name_H-M   'P 1'
#
loop_
_entity.id
_entity.type
_entity.pdbx_description
1 polymer ?
#
loop_
_entity_poly.entity_id
_entity_poly.type
_entity_poly.pdbx_seq_one_letter_code
_entity_poly.pdbx_strand_id
1 'polypeptide(L)'
;MKQLLPLNHLRPITSKSVRRSSKTDPSGRANVSSEETVLQSTEMMPDMTPGRDFETSLAPVESSLPKPEIPPEQVVFDFFAQTLQTASLDEFLGLFQGFFVGYDTAQCPEPLQQASYQLIIGNRRTGFIAVLKRCCYLFIETCLNQESIQHITQLAHLLLTPTSQTGDASLTTERFQDWLRGFIQSEECRVLRVLAPPSETNQRTWGDRYVGFMLFAQATDPQSSPEQQRASKLLYQLFNNRYRYRLVMYLSTKGKMTATGEAIKNPTLIEDVTLNLIHRLVVKKQPSYPDIATQFLAQTDEHTFVTWQPYFVDYLFCAMTSPRRLKWLPDKILQHLKQCYPAGDSITLDRALITDVCRNLIHYLLNPEHLQDLSHPLPVLMIQREYLTHSILLLKLVLVAPETYGELMQALNLLLGQYQDQPKAECQWLMGFFETVQVILALVLTAPQYCPVVPE
;
A
#
# COMPACT_ATOMS: atom_id res chain seq x y z
N MET A 1 -21.65 10.21 32.45
CA MET A 1 -22.18 9.80 31.13
C MET A 1 -21.26 10.36 30.06
N LYS A 2 -20.39 9.55 29.46
CA LYS A 2 -19.56 9.98 28.32
C LYS A 2 -20.45 9.97 27.08
N GLN A 3 -20.55 11.11 26.39
CA GLN A 3 -21.24 11.22 25.11
C GLN A 3 -20.62 10.20 24.14
N LEU A 4 -21.45 9.27 23.65
CA LEU A 4 -21.11 8.40 22.54
C LEU A 4 -20.86 9.30 21.32
N LEU A 5 -19.73 9.11 20.64
CA LEU A 5 -19.46 9.77 19.36
C LEU A 5 -20.61 9.46 18.38
N PRO A 6 -21.06 10.42 17.57
CA PRO A 6 -22.09 10.15 16.58
C PRO A 6 -21.61 9.09 15.57
N LEU A 7 -22.44 8.08 15.35
CA LEU A 7 -22.21 6.89 14.51
C LEU A 7 -21.93 7.19 13.02
N ASN A 8 -21.97 8.46 12.60
CA ASN A 8 -21.76 8.86 11.21
C ASN A 8 -20.29 8.75 10.76
N HIS A 9 -19.32 8.70 11.68
CA HIS A 9 -17.88 8.69 11.37
C HIS A 9 -17.28 7.31 11.05
N LEU A 10 -18.07 6.24 11.11
CA LEU A 10 -17.62 4.87 10.84
C LEU A 10 -18.17 4.30 9.52
N ARG A 11 -18.82 5.12 8.68
CA ARG A 11 -19.34 4.64 7.41
C ARG A 11 -18.18 4.44 6.41
N PRO A 12 -18.00 3.25 5.81
CA PRO A 12 -17.10 3.07 4.69
C PRO A 12 -17.68 3.79 3.46
N ILE A 13 -16.79 4.27 2.59
CA ILE A 13 -17.16 5.02 1.39
C ILE A 13 -17.75 4.04 0.38
N THR A 14 -19.05 4.13 0.10
CA THR A 14 -19.60 3.51 -1.11
C THR A 14 -19.06 4.28 -2.31
N SER A 15 -18.33 3.61 -3.20
CA SER A 15 -17.90 4.21 -4.46
C SER A 15 -19.12 4.81 -5.18
N LYS A 16 -19.10 6.12 -5.39
CA LYS A 16 -20.08 6.78 -6.26
C LYS A 16 -19.84 6.29 -7.68
N SER A 17 -20.62 5.31 -8.11
CA SER A 17 -20.82 5.01 -9.52
C SER A 17 -21.16 6.30 -10.25
N VAL A 18 -20.36 6.61 -11.27
CA VAL A 18 -20.54 7.72 -12.20
C VAL A 18 -21.90 7.51 -12.89
N ARG A 19 -22.92 8.25 -12.44
CA ARG A 19 -24.19 8.43 -13.16
C ARG A 19 -23.89 9.15 -14.48
N ARG A 20 -23.87 8.43 -15.60
CA ARG A 20 -24.19 9.02 -16.90
C ARG A 20 -25.69 9.07 -17.06
N SER A 21 -26.20 10.29 -17.14
CA SER A 21 -27.54 10.63 -17.57
C SER A 21 -27.67 10.47 -19.08
N SER A 22 -28.65 9.68 -19.54
CA SER A 22 -29.30 9.92 -20.83
C SER A 22 -30.74 9.41 -20.74
N LYS A 23 -31.68 10.36 -20.63
CA LYS A 23 -33.09 10.17 -20.96
C LYS A 23 -33.21 10.11 -22.48
N THR A 24 -33.92 9.12 -23.00
CA THR A 24 -34.98 9.25 -24.03
C THR A 24 -35.59 7.87 -24.28
N ASP A 25 -36.83 7.73 -23.83
CA ASP A 25 -37.85 6.74 -24.24
C ASP A 25 -38.67 7.33 -25.41
N PRO A 26 -39.66 6.66 -26.04
CA PRO A 26 -39.99 5.21 -26.03
C PRO A 26 -40.47 4.62 -27.38
N SER A 27 -40.79 3.33 -27.34
CA SER A 27 -41.91 2.64 -28.02
C SER A 27 -41.59 1.71 -29.20
N GLY A 28 -42.21 0.53 -29.17
CA GLY A 28 -42.34 -0.36 -30.32
C GLY A 28 -42.36 -1.85 -29.97
N ARG A 29 -43.53 -2.37 -29.57
CA ARG A 29 -43.85 -3.80 -29.39
C ARG A 29 -43.64 -4.60 -30.69
N ALA A 30 -43.26 -5.87 -30.58
CA ALA A 30 -44.15 -7.03 -30.80
C ALA A 30 -43.37 -8.34 -31.06
N ASN A 31 -43.84 -9.43 -30.43
CA ASN A 31 -43.97 -10.82 -30.90
C ASN A 31 -42.73 -11.59 -31.41
N VAL A 32 -42.55 -12.91 -31.30
CA VAL A 32 -43.11 -14.11 -30.62
C VAL A 32 -42.51 -15.28 -31.45
N SER A 33 -42.30 -16.45 -30.84
CA SER A 33 -42.11 -17.79 -31.46
C SER A 33 -40.84 -18.02 -32.31
N SER A 34 -40.24 -19.20 -32.42
CA SER A 34 -40.32 -20.52 -31.79
C SER A 34 -39.20 -21.37 -32.41
N GLU A 35 -38.79 -22.44 -31.71
CA GLU A 35 -38.36 -23.78 -32.21
C GLU A 35 -37.22 -23.87 -33.24
N GLU A 36 -36.08 -24.47 -32.91
CA GLU A 36 -35.76 -25.93 -32.84
C GLU A 36 -35.47 -26.62 -34.19
N THR A 37 -34.49 -27.53 -34.14
CA THR A 37 -34.12 -28.61 -35.10
C THR A 37 -33.17 -28.19 -36.26
N VAL A 38 -31.90 -28.61 -36.41
CA VAL A 38 -31.13 -29.88 -36.31
C VAL A 38 -31.15 -30.73 -37.61
N LEU A 39 -29.94 -31.07 -38.10
CA LEU A 39 -29.53 -32.06 -39.15
C LEU A 39 -29.75 -31.64 -40.63
N GLN A 40 -28.96 -31.98 -41.66
CA GLN A 40 -27.69 -32.72 -41.88
C GLN A 40 -27.37 -32.60 -43.40
N SER A 41 -26.10 -32.76 -43.78
CA SER A 41 -25.63 -33.47 -45.01
C SER A 41 -25.99 -32.92 -46.41
N THR A 42 -25.32 -33.20 -47.54
CA THR A 42 -24.02 -33.75 -47.95
C THR A 42 -24.06 -33.70 -49.50
N GLU A 43 -22.98 -33.19 -50.11
CA GLU A 43 -22.42 -33.49 -51.46
C GLU A 43 -23.16 -33.33 -52.81
N MET A 44 -22.40 -32.66 -53.71
CA MET A 44 -22.03 -33.00 -55.11
C MET A 44 -23.08 -32.95 -56.24
N MET A 45 -22.82 -32.08 -57.23
CA MET A 45 -22.25 -32.48 -58.54
C MET A 45 -21.88 -31.27 -59.44
N PRO A 46 -21.03 -31.47 -60.47
CA PRO A 46 -20.20 -30.46 -61.16
C PRO A 46 -20.78 -30.04 -62.54
N ASP A 47 -20.19 -29.06 -63.23
CA ASP A 47 -19.45 -29.27 -64.50
C ASP A 47 -18.96 -27.97 -65.22
N MET A 48 -17.72 -28.04 -65.73
CA MET A 48 -17.11 -27.49 -66.97
C MET A 48 -17.17 -25.99 -67.39
N THR A 49 -16.02 -25.29 -67.19
CA THR A 49 -15.06 -24.64 -68.16
C THR A 49 -15.54 -23.86 -69.42
N PRO A 50 -14.67 -23.08 -70.13
CA PRO A 50 -13.46 -22.30 -69.77
C PRO A 50 -13.41 -20.88 -70.43
N GLY A 51 -12.47 -20.00 -70.02
CA GLY A 51 -12.04 -18.89 -70.90
C GLY A 51 -11.27 -17.72 -70.29
N ARG A 52 -9.93 -17.74 -70.52
CA ARG A 52 -9.00 -16.62 -70.75
C ARG A 52 -8.52 -15.72 -69.59
N ASP A 53 -7.23 -15.89 -69.32
CA ASP A 53 -6.15 -14.90 -69.31
C ASP A 53 -6.28 -13.67 -68.40
N PHE A 54 -5.49 -13.64 -67.31
CA PHE A 54 -4.45 -12.63 -67.03
C PHE A 54 -3.76 -13.03 -65.72
N GLU A 55 -2.62 -13.72 -65.83
CA GLU A 55 -1.68 -13.86 -64.72
C GLU A 55 -1.02 -12.50 -64.48
N THR A 56 -1.32 -11.89 -63.34
CA THR A 56 -0.46 -10.87 -62.74
C THR A 56 -0.27 -11.24 -61.28
N SER A 57 0.90 -11.83 -61.02
CA SER A 57 1.40 -12.17 -59.70
C SER A 57 1.47 -10.91 -58.84
N LEU A 58 0.61 -10.83 -57.83
CA LEU A 58 0.74 -9.95 -56.68
C LEU A 58 0.81 -10.83 -55.44
N ALA A 59 2.03 -11.21 -55.07
CA ALA A 59 2.30 -11.71 -53.75
C ALA A 59 1.91 -10.63 -52.72
N PRO A 60 1.26 -10.99 -51.59
CA PRO A 60 0.99 -10.02 -50.55
C PRO A 60 2.33 -9.62 -49.94
N VAL A 61 2.66 -8.34 -50.07
CA VAL A 61 3.67 -7.68 -49.25
C VAL A 61 3.16 -7.74 -47.82
N GLU A 62 3.50 -8.82 -47.12
CA GLU A 62 3.60 -8.79 -45.67
C GLU A 62 4.63 -7.72 -45.34
N SER A 63 4.11 -6.53 -45.05
CA SER A 63 4.83 -5.40 -44.55
C SER A 63 5.63 -5.85 -43.34
N SER A 64 6.93 -5.94 -43.54
CA SER A 64 7.96 -5.83 -42.53
C SER A 64 7.64 -4.63 -41.63
N LEU A 65 7.00 -4.89 -40.50
CA LEU A 65 6.89 -3.94 -39.41
C LEU A 65 8.12 -4.16 -38.51
N PRO A 66 9.16 -3.32 -38.56
CA PRO A 66 10.15 -3.32 -37.51
C PRO A 66 9.52 -2.66 -36.27
N LYS A 67 9.25 -3.46 -35.24
CA LYS A 67 9.26 -3.01 -33.84
C LYS A 67 9.72 -4.18 -32.96
N PRO A 68 10.47 -3.90 -31.88
CA PRO A 68 10.35 -2.70 -31.07
C PRO A 68 11.55 -1.75 -31.20
N GLU A 69 11.31 -0.53 -31.70
CA GLU A 69 12.08 0.62 -31.22
C GLU A 69 11.95 0.65 -29.68
N ILE A 70 13.07 0.82 -28.99
CA ILE A 70 13.09 0.91 -27.52
C ILE A 70 12.07 1.99 -27.11
N PRO A 71 11.13 1.69 -26.20
CA PRO A 71 10.14 2.67 -25.81
C PRO A 71 10.83 3.92 -25.23
N PRO A 72 10.39 5.15 -25.57
CA PRO A 72 11.04 6.39 -25.11
C PRO A 72 11.11 6.48 -23.58
N GLU A 73 10.17 5.86 -22.87
CA GLU A 73 10.19 5.72 -21.41
C GLU A 73 11.44 4.98 -20.91
N GLN A 74 11.84 3.93 -21.62
CA GLN A 74 13.01 3.12 -21.28
C GLN A 74 14.31 3.85 -21.64
N VAL A 75 14.33 4.57 -22.77
CA VAL A 75 15.47 5.44 -23.14
C VAL A 75 15.74 6.49 -22.06
N VAL A 76 14.69 7.16 -21.56
CA VAL A 76 14.82 8.13 -20.47
C VAL A 76 15.30 7.44 -19.20
N PHE A 77 14.72 6.30 -18.83
CA PHE A 77 15.12 5.58 -17.62
C PHE A 77 16.58 5.14 -17.66
N ASP A 78 17.02 4.50 -18.75
CA ASP A 78 18.39 4.00 -18.91
C ASP A 78 19.41 5.13 -18.86
N PHE A 79 19.08 6.29 -19.45
CA PHE A 79 19.91 7.48 -19.38
C PHE A 79 20.12 7.94 -17.93
N PHE A 80 19.04 8.08 -17.15
CA PHE A 80 19.13 8.49 -15.75
C PHE A 80 19.81 7.43 -14.87
N ALA A 81 19.60 6.14 -15.17
CA ALA A 81 20.28 5.05 -14.48
C ALA A 81 21.78 5.05 -14.75
N GLN A 82 22.21 5.29 -15.99
CA GLN A 82 23.62 5.44 -16.34
C GLN A 82 24.23 6.68 -15.68
N THR A 83 23.50 7.80 -15.65
CA THR A 83 23.94 9.04 -15.01
C THR A 83 24.26 8.81 -13.52
N LEU A 84 23.46 8.03 -12.81
CA LEU A 84 23.72 7.68 -11.40
C LEU A 84 24.98 6.82 -11.20
N GLN A 85 25.47 6.14 -12.24
CA GLN A 85 26.69 5.34 -12.17
C GLN A 85 27.95 6.16 -12.47
N THR A 86 27.83 7.22 -13.28
CA THR A 86 28.96 7.98 -13.82
C THR A 86 29.12 9.38 -13.23
N ALA A 87 28.05 9.96 -12.70
CA ALA A 87 28.01 11.34 -12.22
C ALA A 87 27.68 11.43 -10.72
N SER A 88 27.83 12.62 -10.16
CA SER A 88 27.43 12.95 -8.79
C SER A 88 25.91 13.07 -8.62
N LEU A 89 25.43 12.97 -7.38
CA LEU A 89 24.00 13.15 -7.06
C LEU A 89 23.50 14.57 -7.43
N ASP A 90 24.34 15.59 -7.28
CA ASP A 90 24.00 16.97 -7.65
C ASP A 90 23.87 17.15 -9.16
N GLU A 91 24.77 16.55 -9.95
CA GLU A 91 24.68 16.55 -11.41
C GLU A 91 23.42 15.81 -11.89
N PHE A 92 23.07 14.69 -11.26
CA PHE A 92 21.81 14.01 -11.51
C PHE A 92 20.61 14.93 -11.23
N LEU A 93 20.59 15.61 -10.07
CA LEU A 93 19.49 16.49 -9.70
C LEU A 93 19.36 17.69 -10.66
N GLY A 94 20.47 18.25 -11.13
CA GLY A 94 20.48 19.31 -12.14
C GLY A 94 19.85 18.86 -13.45
N LEU A 95 20.26 17.70 -13.97
CA LEU A 95 19.69 17.11 -15.19
C LEU A 95 18.22 16.71 -14.99
N PHE A 96 17.88 16.15 -13.84
CA PHE A 96 16.52 15.77 -13.48
C PHE A 96 15.61 17.00 -13.43
N GLN A 97 16.07 18.10 -12.82
CA GLN A 97 15.34 19.37 -12.80
C GLN A 97 15.16 19.91 -14.22
N GLY A 98 16.21 19.93 -15.04
CA GLY A 98 16.13 20.41 -16.42
C GLY A 98 15.13 19.63 -17.27
N PHE A 99 15.12 18.30 -17.15
CA PHE A 99 14.26 17.43 -17.96
C PHE A 99 12.82 17.32 -17.44
N PHE A 100 12.62 17.02 -16.14
CA PHE A 100 11.29 16.71 -15.60
C PHE A 100 10.55 17.93 -15.05
N VAL A 101 11.25 18.93 -14.53
CA VAL A 101 10.65 20.04 -13.76
C VAL A 101 10.59 21.34 -14.56
N GLY A 102 11.73 21.76 -15.12
CA GLY A 102 11.84 22.97 -15.94
C GLY A 102 11.43 22.76 -17.39
N TYR A 103 11.62 21.53 -17.90
CA TYR A 103 11.47 21.16 -19.30
C TYR A 103 12.26 22.09 -20.25
N ASP A 104 13.58 22.13 -20.07
CA ASP A 104 14.49 22.76 -21.03
C ASP A 104 15.16 21.70 -21.90
N THR A 105 14.47 21.31 -22.98
CA THR A 105 14.99 20.29 -23.89
C THR A 105 16.26 20.73 -24.61
N ALA A 106 16.49 22.04 -24.81
CA ALA A 106 17.67 22.51 -25.53
C ALA A 106 18.96 22.26 -24.75
N GLN A 107 18.88 22.22 -23.41
CA GLN A 107 20.00 21.92 -22.52
C GLN A 107 20.14 20.42 -22.20
N CYS A 108 19.15 19.61 -22.57
CA CYS A 108 19.20 18.16 -22.35
C CYS A 108 20.05 17.46 -23.42
N PRO A 109 20.75 16.35 -23.10
CA PRO A 109 21.42 15.52 -24.08
C PRO A 109 20.50 14.95 -25.16
N GLU A 110 21.03 14.72 -26.37
CA GLU A 110 20.27 14.29 -27.55
C GLU A 110 19.32 13.08 -27.30
N PRO A 111 19.71 12.00 -26.58
CA PRO A 111 18.80 10.88 -26.34
C PRO A 111 17.54 11.28 -25.57
N LEU A 112 17.67 12.19 -24.60
CA LEU A 112 16.54 12.71 -23.84
C LEU A 112 15.66 13.64 -24.68
N GLN A 113 16.26 14.45 -25.56
CA GLN A 113 15.51 15.30 -26.48
C GLN A 113 14.60 14.46 -27.38
N GLN A 114 15.16 13.46 -28.04
CA GLN A 114 14.43 12.56 -28.94
C GLN A 114 13.32 11.80 -28.20
N ALA A 115 13.61 11.23 -27.03
CA ALA A 115 12.62 10.52 -26.24
C ALA A 115 11.50 11.45 -25.75
N SER A 116 11.80 12.68 -25.34
CA SER A 116 10.80 13.66 -24.92
C SER A 116 9.82 14.01 -26.04
N TYR A 117 10.32 14.18 -27.27
CA TYR A 117 9.52 14.46 -28.45
C TYR A 117 8.54 13.31 -28.74
N GLN A 118 9.01 12.07 -28.64
CA GLN A 118 8.17 10.88 -28.80
C GLN A 118 7.09 10.76 -27.71
N LEU A 119 7.41 11.08 -26.45
CA LEU A 119 6.44 11.10 -25.35
C LEU A 119 5.32 12.13 -25.59
N ILE A 120 5.66 13.33 -26.06
CA ILE A 120 4.67 14.38 -26.35
C ILE A 120 3.77 13.99 -27.51
N ILE A 121 4.34 13.61 -28.66
CA ILE A 121 3.56 13.30 -29.86
C ILE A 121 2.64 12.12 -29.58
N GLY A 122 3.16 11.10 -28.90
CA GLY A 122 2.37 9.94 -28.50
C GLY A 122 1.37 10.21 -27.38
N ASN A 123 1.28 11.43 -26.83
CA ASN A 123 0.46 11.78 -25.66
C ASN A 123 0.63 10.80 -24.49
N ARG A 124 1.87 10.35 -24.24
CA ARG A 124 2.15 9.24 -23.31
C ARG A 124 2.25 9.70 -21.87
N ARG A 125 1.19 10.35 -21.36
CA ARG A 125 1.15 10.86 -19.97
C ARG A 125 1.46 9.78 -18.94
N THR A 126 0.87 8.59 -19.08
CA THR A 126 1.09 7.48 -18.15
C THR A 126 2.54 6.98 -18.20
N GLY A 127 3.12 6.88 -19.40
CA GLY A 127 4.53 6.53 -19.61
C GLY A 127 5.48 7.54 -18.99
N PHE A 128 5.20 8.85 -19.16
CA PHE A 128 5.95 9.92 -18.51
C PHE A 128 5.92 9.82 -16.98
N ILE A 129 4.73 9.66 -16.39
CA ILE A 129 4.59 9.53 -14.93
C ILE A 129 5.32 8.28 -14.43
N ALA A 130 5.22 7.16 -15.17
CA ALA A 130 5.89 5.92 -14.81
C ALA A 130 7.42 6.09 -14.80
N VAL A 131 8.02 6.70 -15.84
CA VAL A 131 9.48 6.91 -15.86
C VAL A 131 9.94 7.92 -14.81
N LEU A 132 9.21 9.02 -14.62
CA LEU A 132 9.48 10.00 -13.56
C LEU A 132 9.52 9.31 -12.20
N LYS A 133 8.50 8.49 -11.91
CA LYS A 133 8.40 7.71 -10.67
C LYS A 133 9.58 6.76 -10.51
N ARG A 134 9.91 5.97 -11.54
CA ARG A 134 11.06 5.05 -11.52
C ARG A 134 12.38 5.77 -11.25
N CYS A 135 12.62 6.90 -11.91
CA CYS A 135 13.81 7.72 -11.66
C CYS A 135 13.86 8.26 -10.22
N CYS A 136 12.73 8.70 -9.66
CA CYS A 136 12.67 9.15 -8.26
C CYS A 136 13.05 8.03 -7.29
N TYR A 137 12.48 6.84 -7.45
CA TYR A 137 12.76 5.72 -6.55
C TYR A 137 14.19 5.17 -6.73
N LEU A 138 14.71 5.13 -7.97
CA LEU A 138 16.10 4.79 -8.22
C LEU A 138 17.06 5.76 -7.51
N PHE A 139 16.78 7.07 -7.60
CA PHE A 139 17.57 8.08 -6.89
C PHE A 139 17.51 7.91 -5.36
N ILE A 140 16.32 7.66 -4.82
CA ILE A 140 16.13 7.40 -3.38
C ILE A 140 16.92 6.18 -2.93
N GLU A 141 16.84 5.08 -3.69
CA GLU A 141 17.60 3.87 -3.40
C GLU A 141 19.10 4.17 -3.33
N THR A 142 19.65 4.85 -4.34
CA THR A 142 21.06 5.24 -4.38
C THR A 142 21.44 6.12 -3.19
N CYS A 143 20.62 7.12 -2.86
CA CYS A 143 20.87 7.99 -1.71
C CYS A 143 20.88 7.23 -0.39
N LEU A 144 19.97 6.29 -0.19
CA LEU A 144 19.91 5.48 1.03
C LEU A 144 21.13 4.55 1.15
N ASN A 145 21.57 3.97 0.04
CA ASN A 145 22.77 3.12 0.01
C ASN A 145 24.07 3.91 0.24
N GLN A 146 24.11 5.18 -0.16
CA GLN A 146 25.23 6.10 0.06
C GLN A 146 25.11 6.95 1.34
N GLU A 147 24.13 6.65 2.21
CA GLU A 147 23.80 7.42 3.43
C GLU A 147 23.57 8.93 3.21
N SER A 148 23.24 9.31 1.98
CA SER A 148 23.08 10.68 1.49
C SER A 148 21.63 11.19 1.61
N ILE A 149 21.04 11.08 2.81
CA ILE A 149 19.61 11.39 3.06
C ILE A 149 19.23 12.84 2.70
N GLN A 150 20.18 13.78 2.76
CA GLN A 150 19.95 15.19 2.42
C GLN A 150 19.50 15.36 0.96
N HIS A 151 20.04 14.56 0.04
CA HIS A 151 19.69 14.62 -1.39
C HIS A 151 18.25 14.14 -1.66
N ILE A 152 17.73 13.20 -0.86
CA ILE A 152 16.31 12.80 -0.93
C ILE A 152 15.40 14.00 -0.62
N THR A 153 15.81 14.84 0.33
CA THR A 153 15.08 16.05 0.70
C THR A 153 15.14 17.08 -0.42
N GLN A 154 16.29 17.23 -1.08
CA GLN A 154 16.45 18.10 -2.25
C GLN A 154 15.58 17.64 -3.42
N LEU A 155 15.55 16.34 -3.75
CA LEU A 155 14.65 15.79 -4.79
C LEU A 155 13.19 16.13 -4.48
N ALA A 156 12.75 15.88 -3.25
CA ALA A 156 11.38 16.15 -2.84
C ALA A 156 11.06 17.66 -2.92
N HIS A 157 12.00 18.53 -2.53
CA HIS A 157 11.85 19.98 -2.66
C HIS A 157 11.77 20.42 -4.12
N LEU A 158 12.63 19.88 -4.99
CA LEU A 158 12.64 20.19 -6.43
C LEU A 158 11.30 19.85 -7.10
N LEU A 159 10.70 18.72 -6.74
CA LEU A 159 9.41 18.29 -7.30
C LEU A 159 8.22 19.08 -6.76
N LEU A 160 8.24 19.49 -5.49
CA LEU A 160 7.09 20.11 -4.82
C LEU A 160 7.11 21.64 -4.83
N THR A 161 8.21 22.24 -5.27
CA THR A 161 8.30 23.70 -5.42
C THR A 161 7.67 24.10 -6.77
N PRO A 162 6.66 24.97 -6.77
CA PRO A 162 6.07 25.43 -8.02
C PRO A 162 7.12 26.19 -8.84
N THR A 163 7.38 25.71 -10.06
CA THR A 163 8.18 26.45 -11.02
C THR A 163 7.40 27.69 -11.45
N SER A 164 7.86 28.87 -10.99
CA SER A 164 7.35 30.15 -11.46
C SER A 164 7.89 30.39 -12.86
N GLN A 165 7.21 29.92 -13.89
CA GLN A 165 7.55 30.31 -15.25
C GLN A 165 6.98 31.70 -15.53
N THR A 166 7.89 32.66 -15.67
CA THR A 166 7.63 34.01 -16.14
C THR A 166 8.07 34.09 -17.61
N GLY A 167 7.14 33.94 -18.56
CA GLY A 167 7.36 34.16 -20.00
C GLY A 167 6.86 33.04 -20.90
N ASP A 168 6.60 33.38 -22.19
CA ASP A 168 6.02 32.55 -23.27
C ASP A 168 6.47 31.08 -23.26
N ALA A 169 5.76 30.23 -22.51
CA ALA A 169 5.98 28.80 -22.50
C ALA A 169 5.50 28.20 -23.83
N SER A 170 6.32 27.34 -24.44
CA SER A 170 5.87 26.58 -25.61
C SER A 170 4.76 25.60 -25.21
N LEU A 171 3.84 25.30 -26.14
CA LEU A 171 2.74 24.35 -25.93
C LEU A 171 3.21 22.97 -25.42
N THR A 172 4.43 22.57 -25.78
CA THR A 172 5.07 21.33 -25.32
C THR A 172 5.46 21.42 -23.85
N THR A 173 5.98 22.56 -23.40
CA THR A 173 6.35 22.84 -22.01
C THR A 173 5.11 22.87 -21.11
N GLU A 174 4.04 23.55 -21.53
CA GLU A 174 2.78 23.59 -20.79
C GLU A 174 2.21 22.18 -20.57
N ARG A 175 2.25 21.34 -21.61
CA ARG A 175 1.76 19.97 -21.53
C ARG A 175 2.54 19.11 -20.55
N PHE A 176 3.87 19.21 -20.54
CA PHE A 176 4.71 18.49 -19.56
C PHE A 176 4.45 18.96 -18.14
N GLN A 177 4.30 20.27 -17.94
CA GLN A 177 3.96 20.82 -16.63
C GLN A 177 2.60 20.38 -16.14
N ASP A 178 1.61 20.28 -17.02
CA ASP A 178 0.30 19.75 -16.67
C ASP A 178 0.39 18.29 -16.24
N TRP A 179 1.22 17.48 -16.90
CA TRP A 179 1.47 16.09 -16.47
C TRP A 179 2.16 16.02 -15.11
N LEU A 180 3.20 16.83 -14.89
CA LEU A 180 3.91 16.93 -13.62
C LEU A 180 2.99 17.39 -12.49
N ARG A 181 2.19 18.44 -12.72
CA ARG A 181 1.21 18.96 -11.76
C ARG A 181 0.19 17.88 -11.39
N GLY A 182 -0.28 17.14 -12.39
CA GLY A 182 -1.15 15.99 -12.19
C GLY A 182 -0.52 14.90 -11.32
N PHE A 183 0.78 14.62 -11.49
CA PHE A 183 1.53 13.68 -10.65
C PHE A 183 1.73 14.20 -9.21
N ILE A 184 2.07 15.47 -9.02
CA ILE A 184 2.28 16.05 -7.69
C ILE A 184 0.99 16.00 -6.85
N GLN A 185 -0.16 16.18 -7.51
CA GLN A 185 -1.48 16.11 -6.87
C GLN A 185 -1.94 14.68 -6.63
N SER A 186 -1.33 13.68 -7.25
CA SER A 186 -1.78 12.30 -7.18
C SER A 186 -1.19 11.55 -5.97
N GLU A 187 -1.73 10.38 -5.66
CA GLU A 187 -1.27 9.54 -4.55
C GLU A 187 0.10 8.93 -4.81
N GLU A 188 0.50 8.81 -6.08
CA GLU A 188 1.79 8.31 -6.52
C GLU A 188 2.97 9.19 -6.04
N CYS A 189 2.74 10.48 -5.74
CA CYS A 189 3.74 11.39 -5.20
C CYS A 189 3.75 11.44 -3.66
N ARG A 190 2.85 10.72 -2.98
CA ARG A 190 2.66 10.86 -1.53
C ARG A 190 3.90 10.54 -0.71
N VAL A 191 4.65 9.48 -1.05
CA VAL A 191 5.91 9.14 -0.38
C VAL A 191 6.88 10.34 -0.42
N LEU A 192 7.00 10.98 -1.59
CA LEU A 192 7.86 12.15 -1.80
C LEU A 192 7.38 13.36 -0.98
N ARG A 193 6.07 13.59 -0.88
CA ARG A 193 5.48 14.63 0.00
C ARG A 193 5.86 14.45 1.46
N VAL A 194 5.87 13.21 1.96
CA VAL A 194 6.27 12.91 3.35
C VAL A 194 7.76 13.14 3.59
N LEU A 195 8.59 12.87 2.57
CA LEU A 195 10.04 13.05 2.62
C LEU A 195 10.45 14.53 2.57
N ALA A 196 9.67 15.39 1.91
CA ALA A 196 9.91 16.82 1.88
C ALA A 196 9.68 17.49 3.24
N PRO A 197 10.38 18.62 3.51
CA PRO A 197 10.05 19.48 4.63
C PRO A 197 8.62 20.03 4.46
N PRO A 198 7.89 20.26 5.57
CA PRO A 198 6.58 20.89 5.50
C PRO A 198 6.73 22.33 4.97
N SER A 199 5.87 22.70 4.02
CA SER A 199 5.81 24.04 3.42
C SER A 199 4.34 24.46 3.25
N GLU A 200 4.09 25.71 2.90
CA GLU A 200 2.72 26.19 2.60
C GLU A 200 2.07 25.40 1.46
N THR A 201 2.87 24.94 0.50
CA THR A 201 2.45 24.14 -0.65
C THR A 201 2.40 22.63 -0.38
N ASN A 202 3.09 22.15 0.66
CA ASN A 202 3.17 20.75 1.05
C ASN A 202 2.56 20.54 2.46
N GLN A 203 1.24 20.74 2.56
CA GLN A 203 0.51 20.47 3.79
C GLN A 203 0.36 18.97 4.00
N ARG A 204 0.97 18.47 5.07
CA ARG A 204 0.87 17.05 5.45
C ARG A 204 -0.54 16.72 5.90
N THR A 205 -1.06 15.61 5.38
CA THR A 205 -2.31 15.02 5.86
C THR A 205 -2.07 14.28 7.17
N TRP A 206 -3.14 13.96 7.90
CA TRP A 206 -3.01 13.15 9.11
C TRP A 206 -2.51 11.72 8.78
N GLY A 207 -2.86 11.21 7.58
CA GLY A 207 -2.48 9.88 7.13
C GLY A 207 -0.99 9.71 6.85
N ASP A 208 -0.29 10.80 6.51
CA ASP A 208 1.16 10.80 6.26
C ASP A 208 1.99 10.32 7.44
N ARG A 209 1.43 10.39 8.65
CA ARG A 209 2.03 9.81 9.85
C ARG A 209 2.19 8.29 9.79
N TYR A 210 1.31 7.63 9.03
CA TYR A 210 1.26 6.18 8.88
C TYR A 210 1.82 5.71 7.54
N VAL A 211 2.70 6.52 6.92
CA VAL A 211 3.39 6.22 5.65
C VAL A 211 4.06 4.83 5.64
N GLY A 212 4.44 4.31 6.81
CA GLY A 212 5.03 2.97 6.95
C GLY A 212 4.13 1.84 6.43
N PHE A 213 2.80 1.94 6.57
CA PHE A 213 1.87 0.94 6.03
C PHE A 213 1.90 0.95 4.49
N MET A 214 1.90 2.13 3.90
CA MET A 214 1.99 2.31 2.45
C MET A 214 3.35 1.85 1.89
N LEU A 215 4.46 2.22 2.55
CA LEU A 215 5.80 1.79 2.14
C LEU A 215 5.95 0.27 2.18
N PHE A 216 5.39 -0.38 3.20
CA PHE A 216 5.37 -1.84 3.26
C PHE A 216 4.58 -2.42 2.08
N ALA A 217 3.36 -1.93 1.83
CA ALA A 217 2.53 -2.40 0.74
C ALA A 217 3.21 -2.23 -0.63
N GLN A 218 3.84 -1.08 -0.88
CA GLN A 218 4.60 -0.81 -2.12
C GLN A 218 5.84 -1.69 -2.28
N ALA A 219 6.47 -2.09 -1.18
CA ALA A 219 7.63 -2.98 -1.22
C ALA A 219 7.28 -4.42 -1.62
N THR A 220 6.05 -4.86 -1.33
CA THR A 220 5.57 -6.23 -1.59
C THR A 220 4.64 -6.33 -2.80
N ASP A 221 4.25 -5.21 -3.40
CA ASP A 221 3.30 -5.16 -4.51
C ASP A 221 3.96 -5.56 -5.84
N PRO A 222 3.54 -6.67 -6.49
CA PRO A 222 4.10 -7.12 -7.77
C PRO A 222 3.88 -6.13 -8.93
N GLN A 223 2.92 -5.21 -8.81
CA GLN A 223 2.66 -4.18 -9.83
C GLN A 223 3.59 -2.97 -9.70
N SER A 224 4.28 -2.82 -8.57
CA SER A 224 5.26 -1.76 -8.36
C SER A 224 6.57 -2.08 -9.08
N SER A 225 7.27 -1.04 -9.57
CA SER A 225 8.53 -1.26 -10.28
C SER A 225 9.62 -1.81 -9.35
N PRO A 226 10.63 -2.53 -9.85
CA PRO A 226 11.71 -3.07 -9.02
C PRO A 226 12.46 -2.00 -8.22
N GLU A 227 12.65 -0.81 -8.80
CA GLU A 227 13.27 0.33 -8.11
C GLU A 227 12.38 0.85 -6.98
N GLN A 228 11.06 0.94 -7.25
CA GLN A 228 10.07 1.33 -6.24
C GLN A 228 10.01 0.35 -5.08
N GLN A 229 10.01 -0.97 -5.35
CA GLN A 229 9.96 -1.99 -4.31
C GLN A 229 11.21 -1.91 -3.40
N ARG A 230 12.41 -1.86 -4.00
CA ARG A 230 13.69 -1.76 -3.28
C ARG A 230 13.78 -0.48 -2.44
N ALA A 231 13.50 0.67 -3.04
CA ALA A 231 13.50 1.94 -2.33
C ALA A 231 12.44 1.99 -1.21
N SER A 232 11.24 1.44 -1.43
CA SER A 232 10.18 1.40 -0.41
C SER A 232 10.57 0.53 0.77
N LYS A 233 11.25 -0.61 0.54
CA LYS A 233 11.83 -1.45 1.61
C LYS A 233 12.85 -0.68 2.44
N LEU A 234 13.80 -0.01 1.80
CA LEU A 234 14.83 0.77 2.50
C LEU A 234 14.22 1.93 3.30
N LEU A 235 13.27 2.67 2.70
CA LEU A 235 12.53 3.72 3.38
C LEU A 235 11.75 3.17 4.57
N TYR A 236 11.02 2.08 4.40
CA TYR A 236 10.28 1.42 5.48
C TYR A 236 11.19 1.12 6.67
N GLN A 237 12.35 0.51 6.42
CA GLN A 237 13.34 0.20 7.45
C GLN A 237 13.85 1.47 8.14
N LEU A 238 14.18 2.51 7.38
CA LEU A 238 14.63 3.80 7.92
C LEU A 238 13.58 4.43 8.84
N PHE A 239 12.33 4.55 8.37
CA PHE A 239 11.23 5.13 9.14
C PHE A 239 10.92 4.32 10.41
N ASN A 240 10.85 2.99 10.28
CA ASN A 240 10.54 2.11 11.40
C ASN A 240 11.65 2.14 12.46
N ASN A 241 12.92 2.07 12.05
CA ASN A 241 14.07 2.15 12.96
C ASN A 241 14.14 3.50 13.67
N ARG A 242 13.94 4.61 12.94
CA ARG A 242 13.91 5.96 13.53
C ARG A 242 12.77 6.10 14.53
N TYR A 243 11.58 5.60 14.21
CA TYR A 243 10.43 5.62 15.12
C TYR A 243 10.73 4.81 16.39
N ARG A 244 11.20 3.58 16.24
CA ARG A 244 11.53 2.69 17.36
C ARG A 244 12.62 3.26 18.27
N TYR A 245 13.71 3.77 17.68
CA TYR A 245 14.78 4.42 18.43
C TYR A 245 14.25 5.59 19.27
N ARG A 246 13.47 6.49 18.66
CA ARG A 246 12.87 7.64 19.38
C ARG A 246 11.93 7.19 20.49
N LEU A 247 11.14 6.15 20.26
CA LEU A 247 10.21 5.61 21.24
C LEU A 247 10.94 5.01 22.44
N VAL A 248 11.96 4.19 22.21
CA VAL A 248 12.77 3.58 23.27
C VAL A 248 13.52 4.65 24.05
N MET A 249 14.13 5.61 23.37
CA MET A 249 14.81 6.76 24.01
C MET A 249 13.86 7.56 24.90
N TYR A 250 12.67 7.87 24.40
CA TYR A 250 11.66 8.58 25.17
C TYR A 250 11.20 7.80 26.41
N LEU A 251 10.90 6.50 26.27
CA LEU A 251 10.48 5.64 27.38
C LEU A 251 11.56 5.44 28.44
N SER A 252 12.82 5.37 28.03
CA SER A 252 13.97 5.15 28.92
C SER A 252 14.28 6.40 29.75
N THR A 253 14.20 7.56 29.12
CA THR A 253 14.43 8.86 29.77
C THR A 253 13.19 9.41 30.47
N LYS A 254 12.00 8.86 30.20
CA LYS A 254 10.69 9.43 30.58
C LYS A 254 10.54 10.89 30.13
N GLY A 255 11.07 11.22 28.95
CA GLY A 255 11.06 12.58 28.42
C GLY A 255 11.99 13.57 29.15
N LYS A 256 12.91 13.09 30.00
CA LYS A 256 13.92 13.95 30.64
C LYS A 256 14.99 14.40 29.63
N MET A 257 15.70 15.47 29.98
CA MET A 257 16.76 16.05 29.14
C MET A 257 17.88 15.03 28.87
N THR A 258 18.37 15.00 27.65
CA THR A 258 19.58 14.28 27.26
C THR A 258 20.83 14.93 27.86
N ALA A 259 21.97 14.25 27.74
CA ALA A 259 23.28 14.83 28.06
C ALA A 259 23.60 16.11 27.26
N THR A 260 22.92 16.31 26.11
CA THR A 260 23.02 17.51 25.28
C THR A 260 22.04 18.63 25.69
N GLY A 261 21.24 18.44 26.74
CA GLY A 261 20.31 19.45 27.24
C GLY A 261 19.00 19.57 26.44
N GLU A 262 18.69 18.65 25.54
CA GLU A 262 17.44 18.66 24.79
C GLU A 262 16.40 17.72 25.43
N ALA A 263 15.17 18.21 25.61
CA ALA A 263 14.07 17.36 26.06
C ALA A 263 13.61 16.45 24.91
N ILE A 264 13.64 15.13 25.12
CA ILE A 264 13.14 14.17 24.14
C ILE A 264 11.61 14.27 24.10
N LYS A 265 11.07 14.69 22.96
CA LYS A 265 9.62 14.77 22.74
C LYS A 265 9.03 13.37 22.54
N ASN A 266 7.83 13.15 23.06
CA ASN A 266 7.06 11.93 22.81
C ASN A 266 6.83 11.78 21.29
N PRO A 267 7.30 10.69 20.65
CA PRO A 267 7.15 10.51 19.20
C PRO A 267 5.76 10.01 18.79
N THR A 268 4.89 9.68 19.75
CA THR A 268 3.53 9.14 19.57
C THR A 268 2.46 10.22 19.75
N LEU A 269 1.21 9.96 19.34
CA LEU A 269 0.05 10.77 19.74
C LEU A 269 -0.64 10.25 21.01
N ILE A 270 -0.05 9.22 21.64
CA ILE A 270 -0.59 8.62 22.86
C ILE A 270 -0.07 9.40 24.06
N GLU A 271 -0.99 9.79 24.95
CA GLU A 271 -0.64 10.44 26.22
C GLU A 271 0.33 9.61 27.04
N ASP A 272 1.26 10.26 27.74
CA ASP A 272 2.36 9.62 28.46
C ASP A 272 1.88 8.58 29.48
N VAL A 273 0.75 8.82 30.15
CA VAL A 273 0.15 7.87 31.11
C VAL A 273 -0.26 6.57 30.40
N THR A 274 -0.95 6.70 29.27
CA THR A 274 -1.40 5.57 28.44
C THR A 274 -0.21 4.86 27.81
N LEU A 275 0.77 5.60 27.30
CA LEU A 275 1.98 5.03 26.71
C LEU A 275 2.79 4.22 27.74
N ASN A 276 2.92 4.73 28.97
CA ASN A 276 3.57 4.01 30.07
C ASN A 276 2.78 2.77 30.50
N LEU A 277 1.45 2.79 30.41
CA LEU A 277 0.62 1.61 30.63
C LEU A 277 0.87 0.54 29.55
N ILE A 278 0.86 0.93 28.27
CA ILE A 278 1.17 0.03 27.15
C ILE A 278 2.55 -0.59 27.35
N HIS A 279 3.57 0.23 27.62
CA HIS A 279 4.93 -0.25 27.85
C HIS A 279 5.00 -1.26 29.01
N ARG A 280 4.29 -1.03 30.12
CA ARG A 280 4.23 -1.99 31.24
C ARG A 280 3.53 -3.30 30.86
N LEU A 281 2.40 -3.22 30.16
CA LEU A 281 1.59 -4.39 29.81
C LEU A 281 2.21 -5.25 28.71
N VAL A 282 3.00 -4.63 27.83
CA VAL A 282 3.53 -5.28 26.63
C VAL A 282 4.99 -5.71 26.81
N VAL A 283 5.84 -4.87 27.43
CA VAL A 283 7.27 -5.14 27.56
C VAL A 283 7.64 -5.68 28.95
N LYS A 284 7.06 -5.13 30.02
CA LYS A 284 7.41 -5.53 31.40
C LYS A 284 6.59 -6.69 31.94
N LYS A 285 5.71 -7.26 31.12
CA LYS A 285 4.87 -8.38 31.50
C LYS A 285 5.69 -9.67 31.48
N GLN A 286 5.46 -10.51 32.49
CA GLN A 286 6.06 -11.82 32.63
C GLN A 286 4.96 -12.87 32.84
N PRO A 287 4.87 -13.93 32.02
CA PRO A 287 5.64 -14.16 30.80
C PRO A 287 5.34 -13.12 29.69
N SER A 288 6.31 -12.86 28.80
CA SER A 288 6.14 -11.90 27.69
C SER A 288 5.26 -12.49 26.58
N TYR A 289 4.71 -11.64 25.69
CA TYR A 289 3.89 -12.16 24.59
C TYR A 289 4.63 -13.13 23.65
N PRO A 290 5.90 -12.88 23.28
CA PRO A 290 6.72 -13.87 22.59
C PRO A 290 6.83 -15.20 23.35
N ASP A 291 7.11 -15.16 24.66
CA ASP A 291 7.23 -16.38 25.47
C ASP A 291 5.91 -17.18 25.49
N ILE A 292 4.78 -16.49 25.63
CA ILE A 292 3.45 -17.10 25.60
C ILE A 292 3.17 -17.74 24.22
N ALA A 293 3.59 -17.10 23.12
CA ALA A 293 3.44 -17.65 21.78
C ALA A 293 4.31 -18.89 21.56
N THR A 294 5.57 -18.87 21.99
CA THR A 294 6.46 -20.03 21.94
C THR A 294 5.90 -21.19 22.75
N GLN A 295 5.41 -20.93 23.96
CA GLN A 295 4.80 -21.96 24.80
C GLN A 295 3.55 -22.56 24.14
N PHE A 296 2.69 -21.73 23.55
CA PHE A 296 1.49 -22.20 22.84
C PHE A 296 1.85 -23.08 21.63
N LEU A 297 2.80 -22.65 20.80
CA LEU A 297 3.25 -23.42 19.64
C LEU A 297 3.86 -24.77 20.03
N ALA A 298 4.61 -24.82 21.14
CA ALA A 298 5.18 -26.07 21.66
C ALA A 298 4.11 -27.08 22.16
N GLN A 299 2.87 -26.64 22.36
CA GLN A 299 1.74 -27.47 22.79
C GLN A 299 0.78 -27.80 21.64
N THR A 300 1.15 -27.48 20.41
CA THR A 300 0.25 -27.56 19.24
C THR A 300 0.38 -28.88 18.46
N ASP A 301 1.38 -29.70 18.76
CA ASP A 301 1.61 -30.98 18.08
C ASP A 301 0.47 -31.99 18.33
N GLU A 302 0.14 -32.81 17.33
CA GLU A 302 -0.83 -33.92 17.37
C GLU A 302 -2.33 -33.52 17.49
N HIS A 303 -2.66 -32.23 17.40
CA HIS A 303 -4.05 -31.78 17.39
C HIS A 303 -4.72 -31.87 16.01
N THR A 304 -6.02 -32.21 16.01
CA THR A 304 -6.89 -31.91 14.87
C THR A 304 -7.30 -30.44 14.90
N PHE A 305 -7.62 -29.87 13.75
CA PHE A 305 -8.00 -28.47 13.68
C PHE A 305 -9.20 -28.12 14.61
N VAL A 306 -10.22 -28.99 14.69
CA VAL A 306 -11.39 -28.78 15.56
C VAL A 306 -11.03 -28.75 17.04
N THR A 307 -10.11 -29.61 17.48
CA THR A 307 -9.67 -29.62 18.88
C THR A 307 -8.75 -28.44 19.18
N TRP A 308 -7.99 -27.95 18.21
CA TRP A 308 -7.09 -26.82 18.36
C TRP A 308 -7.81 -25.45 18.46
N GLN A 309 -8.92 -25.26 17.74
CA GLN A 309 -9.64 -23.98 17.68
C GLN A 309 -9.93 -23.34 19.05
N PRO A 310 -10.53 -24.06 20.04
CA PRO A 310 -10.78 -23.49 21.36
C PRO A 310 -9.49 -23.07 22.07
N TYR A 311 -8.44 -23.89 22.02
CA TYR A 311 -7.14 -23.57 22.61
C TYR A 311 -6.49 -22.35 21.97
N PHE A 312 -6.62 -22.20 20.65
CA PHE A 312 -6.13 -21.03 19.95
C PHE A 312 -6.88 -19.76 20.36
N VAL A 313 -8.21 -19.82 20.50
CA VAL A 313 -8.99 -18.69 21.02
C VAL A 313 -8.59 -18.39 22.47
N ASP A 314 -8.46 -19.41 23.32
CA ASP A 314 -7.98 -19.22 24.69
C ASP A 314 -6.59 -18.57 24.72
N TYR A 315 -5.67 -18.99 23.86
CA TYR A 315 -4.37 -18.35 23.68
C TYR A 315 -4.52 -16.86 23.29
N LEU A 316 -5.40 -16.52 22.36
CA LEU A 316 -5.61 -15.12 21.95
C LEU A 316 -6.05 -14.27 23.15
N PHE A 317 -6.89 -14.79 24.03
CA PHE A 317 -7.41 -14.08 25.19
C PHE A 317 -6.63 -14.28 26.49
N CYS A 318 -5.68 -15.20 26.51
CA CYS A 318 -4.88 -15.48 27.71
C CYS A 318 -4.05 -14.25 28.11
N ALA A 319 -3.96 -14.01 29.41
CA ALA A 319 -3.21 -12.90 29.97
C ALA A 319 -3.57 -11.53 29.36
N MET A 320 -4.79 -11.38 28.84
CA MET A 320 -5.41 -10.08 28.54
C MET A 320 -6.34 -9.73 29.70
N THR A 321 -6.27 -8.50 30.20
CA THR A 321 -7.29 -8.00 31.12
C THR A 321 -8.52 -7.63 30.31
N SER A 322 -9.29 -8.63 29.86
CA SER A 322 -10.49 -8.39 29.07
C SER A 322 -11.55 -7.69 29.93
N PRO A 323 -12.03 -6.50 29.54
CA PRO A 323 -13.16 -5.87 30.21
C PRO A 323 -14.35 -6.83 30.19
N ARG A 324 -15.22 -6.79 31.23
CA ARG A 324 -16.47 -7.57 31.23
C ARG A 324 -17.31 -7.39 29.95
N ARG A 325 -17.11 -6.27 29.24
CA ARG A 325 -17.79 -5.90 27.98
C ARG A 325 -17.30 -6.64 26.74
N LEU A 326 -16.14 -7.30 26.78
CA LEU A 326 -15.57 -8.04 25.63
C LEU A 326 -15.73 -9.57 25.76
N LYS A 327 -16.56 -10.04 26.69
CA LYS A 327 -16.82 -11.48 26.88
C LYS A 327 -17.41 -12.19 25.66
N TRP A 328 -18.07 -11.45 24.76
CA TRP A 328 -18.65 -11.98 23.53
C TRP A 328 -17.62 -12.23 22.41
N LEU A 329 -16.44 -11.60 22.49
CA LEU A 329 -15.46 -11.62 21.40
C LEU A 329 -14.81 -13.00 21.19
N PRO A 330 -14.41 -13.75 22.24
CA PRO A 330 -13.91 -15.12 22.07
C PRO A 330 -14.91 -16.02 21.33
N ASP A 331 -16.18 -15.99 21.75
CA ASP A 331 -17.25 -16.79 21.13
C ASP A 331 -17.47 -16.40 19.67
N LYS A 332 -17.42 -15.09 19.36
CA LYS A 332 -17.57 -14.57 17.99
C LYS A 332 -16.43 -15.02 17.08
N ILE A 333 -15.19 -15.00 17.58
CA ILE A 333 -14.01 -15.48 16.83
C ILE A 333 -14.12 -17.00 16.63
N LEU A 334 -14.48 -17.75 17.66
CA LEU A 334 -14.66 -19.20 17.54
C LEU A 334 -15.77 -19.56 16.53
N GLN A 335 -16.87 -18.81 16.54
CA GLN A 335 -17.95 -18.96 15.57
C GLN A 335 -17.46 -18.69 14.13
N HIS A 336 -16.70 -17.62 13.93
CA HIS A 336 -16.11 -17.28 12.63
C HIS A 336 -15.20 -18.41 12.12
N LEU A 337 -14.33 -18.94 12.98
CA LEU A 337 -13.46 -20.07 12.63
C LEU A 337 -14.25 -21.31 12.22
N LYS A 338 -15.33 -21.65 12.95
CA LYS A 338 -16.20 -22.78 12.59
C LYS A 338 -16.92 -22.57 11.25
N GLN A 339 -17.26 -21.33 10.91
CA GLN A 339 -17.90 -20.99 9.64
C GLN A 339 -16.92 -21.06 8.46
N CYS A 340 -15.69 -20.60 8.63
CA CYS A 340 -14.67 -20.66 7.58
C CYS A 340 -14.17 -22.09 7.31
N TYR A 341 -14.27 -22.98 8.30
CA TYR A 341 -13.70 -24.33 8.24
C TYR A 341 -14.69 -25.37 8.79
N PRO A 342 -15.79 -25.65 8.07
CA PRO A 342 -16.86 -26.52 8.55
C PRO A 342 -16.50 -28.01 8.62
N ALA A 343 -15.50 -28.46 7.85
CA ALA A 343 -15.05 -29.86 7.77
C ALA A 343 -13.79 -30.15 8.61
N GLY A 344 -13.59 -29.43 9.72
CA GLY A 344 -12.33 -29.44 10.46
C GLY A 344 -11.96 -30.74 11.20
N ASP A 345 -12.88 -31.71 11.30
CA ASP A 345 -12.67 -32.96 12.07
C ASP A 345 -11.58 -33.87 11.46
N SER A 346 -11.40 -33.83 10.14
CA SER A 346 -10.41 -34.64 9.41
C SER A 346 -9.13 -33.89 9.04
N ILE A 347 -9.02 -32.61 9.40
CA ILE A 347 -7.88 -31.78 9.02
C ILE A 347 -6.82 -31.89 10.11
N THR A 348 -5.69 -32.50 9.75
CA THR A 348 -4.48 -32.49 10.57
C THR A 348 -3.93 -31.08 10.65
N LEU A 349 -3.60 -30.63 11.85
CA LEU A 349 -3.03 -29.31 12.02
C LEU A 349 -1.58 -29.28 11.51
N ASP A 350 -1.30 -28.36 10.60
CA ASP A 350 0.04 -28.09 10.13
C ASP A 350 0.33 -26.58 10.15
N ARG A 351 1.59 -26.23 9.82
CA ARG A 351 2.05 -24.84 9.84
C ARG A 351 1.33 -23.98 8.79
N ALA A 352 0.97 -24.55 7.64
CA ALA A 352 0.29 -23.85 6.56
C ALA A 352 -1.12 -23.44 7.01
N LEU A 353 -1.87 -24.36 7.60
CA LEU A 353 -3.21 -24.10 8.12
C LEU A 353 -3.20 -23.05 9.24
N ILE A 354 -2.24 -23.11 10.17
CA ILE A 354 -2.09 -22.08 11.20
C ILE A 354 -1.89 -20.70 10.57
N THR A 355 -1.05 -20.62 9.53
CA THR A 355 -0.78 -19.38 8.80
C THR A 355 -2.04 -18.87 8.10
N ASP A 356 -2.77 -19.75 7.43
CA ASP A 356 -4.01 -19.39 6.73
C ASP A 356 -5.11 -18.91 7.69
N VAL A 357 -5.24 -19.56 8.85
CA VAL A 357 -6.16 -19.14 9.91
C VAL A 357 -5.79 -17.78 10.47
N CYS A 358 -4.50 -17.54 10.74
CA CYS A 358 -4.02 -16.24 11.22
C CYS A 358 -4.23 -15.14 10.17
N ARG A 359 -3.94 -15.42 8.89
CA ARG A 359 -4.22 -14.51 7.75
C ARG A 359 -5.72 -14.19 7.70
N ASN A 360 -6.58 -15.21 7.74
CA ASN A 360 -8.03 -15.04 7.70
C ASN A 360 -8.54 -14.18 8.86
N LEU A 361 -8.04 -14.40 10.08
CA LEU A 361 -8.42 -13.60 11.24
C LEU A 361 -7.93 -12.15 11.17
N ILE A 362 -6.75 -11.88 10.62
CA ILE A 362 -6.28 -10.51 10.38
C ILE A 362 -7.27 -9.78 9.46
N HIS A 363 -7.63 -10.40 8.33
CA HIS A 363 -8.61 -9.82 7.39
C HIS A 363 -9.98 -9.66 8.03
N TYR A 364 -10.48 -10.66 8.75
CA TYR A 364 -11.73 -10.57 9.50
C TYR A 364 -11.71 -9.40 10.49
N LEU A 365 -10.64 -9.22 11.25
CA LEU A 365 -10.55 -8.18 12.28
C LEU A 365 -10.36 -6.76 11.71
N LEU A 366 -9.88 -6.61 10.47
CA LEU A 366 -9.49 -5.31 9.90
C LEU A 366 -10.24 -4.91 8.62
N ASN A 367 -11.04 -5.79 8.01
CA ASN A 367 -11.70 -5.48 6.74
C ASN A 367 -12.65 -4.27 6.90
N PRO A 368 -12.40 -3.15 6.18
CA PRO A 368 -13.22 -1.95 6.26
C PRO A 368 -14.68 -2.16 5.82
N GLU A 369 -14.97 -3.17 5.00
CA GLU A 369 -16.34 -3.49 4.56
C GLU A 369 -17.27 -3.80 5.74
N HIS A 370 -16.72 -4.35 6.83
CA HIS A 370 -17.50 -4.71 8.02
C HIS A 370 -17.80 -3.52 8.95
N LEU A 371 -17.32 -2.31 8.65
CA LEU A 371 -17.55 -1.14 9.51
C LEU A 371 -19.04 -0.74 9.62
N GLN A 372 -19.88 -1.17 8.69
CA GLN A 372 -21.34 -0.97 8.75
C GLN A 372 -22.06 -1.98 9.65
N ASP A 373 -21.46 -3.15 9.89
CA ASP A 373 -22.06 -4.20 10.72
C ASP A 373 -21.69 -3.99 12.18
N LEU A 374 -22.57 -3.36 12.95
CA LEU A 374 -22.35 -3.11 14.39
C LEU A 374 -22.31 -4.38 15.25
N SER A 375 -22.59 -5.56 14.69
CA SER A 375 -22.39 -6.86 15.35
C SER A 375 -20.98 -7.42 15.11
N HIS A 376 -20.23 -6.83 14.17
CA HIS A 376 -18.90 -7.25 13.80
C HIS A 376 -17.84 -6.71 14.78
N PRO A 377 -16.74 -7.45 15.06
CA PRO A 377 -15.75 -7.02 16.02
C PRO A 377 -15.09 -5.66 15.77
N LEU A 378 -14.75 -5.37 14.51
CA LEU A 378 -14.05 -4.15 14.13
C LEU A 378 -14.78 -2.88 14.63
N PRO A 379 -16.01 -2.56 14.19
CA PRO A 379 -16.68 -1.34 14.63
C PRO A 379 -16.94 -1.32 16.14
N VAL A 380 -17.26 -2.45 16.77
CA VAL A 380 -17.48 -2.50 18.23
C VAL A 380 -16.23 -2.12 18.99
N LEU A 381 -15.07 -2.67 18.63
CA LEU A 381 -13.78 -2.38 19.28
C LEU A 381 -13.37 -0.92 19.06
N MET A 382 -13.65 -0.36 17.87
CA MET A 382 -13.37 1.04 17.56
C MET A 382 -14.25 2.02 18.35
N ILE A 383 -15.57 1.76 18.42
CA ILE A 383 -16.53 2.58 19.18
C ILE A 383 -16.21 2.57 20.67
N GLN A 384 -15.90 1.39 21.21
CA GLN A 384 -15.57 1.22 22.63
C GLN A 384 -14.15 1.71 22.96
N ARG A 385 -13.36 2.10 21.94
CA ARG A 385 -11.96 2.53 22.05
C ARG A 385 -11.06 1.47 22.71
N GLU A 386 -11.36 0.20 22.46
CA GLU A 386 -10.61 -0.96 22.97
C GLU A 386 -9.39 -1.23 22.05
N TYR A 387 -8.66 -0.17 21.68
CA TYR A 387 -7.55 -0.21 20.72
C TYR A 387 -6.43 -1.13 21.22
N LEU A 388 -6.12 -1.07 22.51
CA LEU A 388 -5.07 -1.89 23.12
C LEU A 388 -5.37 -3.39 22.97
N THR A 389 -6.59 -3.81 23.28
CA THR A 389 -7.00 -5.22 23.13
C THR A 389 -6.94 -5.65 21.67
N HIS A 390 -7.46 -4.83 20.76
CA HIS A 390 -7.43 -5.14 19.33
C HIS A 390 -5.98 -5.25 18.81
N SER A 391 -5.11 -4.32 19.17
CA SER A 391 -3.69 -4.35 18.79
C SER A 391 -2.92 -5.54 19.39
N ILE A 392 -3.23 -5.97 20.63
CA ILE A 392 -2.63 -7.18 21.22
C ILE A 392 -3.10 -8.45 20.51
N LEU A 393 -4.38 -8.53 20.12
CA LEU A 393 -4.89 -9.66 19.34
C LEU A 393 -4.12 -9.79 18.01
N LEU A 394 -3.98 -8.68 17.27
CA LEU A 394 -3.22 -8.65 16.02
C LEU A 394 -1.74 -9.03 16.23
N LEU A 395 -1.11 -8.54 17.31
CA LEU A 395 0.24 -8.94 17.68
C LEU A 395 0.35 -10.45 17.89
N LYS A 396 -0.57 -11.05 18.64
CA LYS A 396 -0.55 -12.50 18.94
C LYS A 396 -0.71 -13.35 17.68
N LEU A 397 -1.55 -12.94 16.73
CA LEU A 397 -1.66 -13.61 15.44
C LEU A 397 -0.30 -13.63 14.70
N VAL A 398 0.39 -12.49 14.67
CA VAL A 398 1.72 -12.37 14.06
C VAL A 398 2.79 -13.15 14.84
N LEU A 399 2.69 -13.27 16.16
CA LEU A 399 3.65 -14.07 16.95
C LEU A 399 3.49 -15.57 16.72
N VAL A 400 2.26 -16.04 16.51
CA VAL A 400 1.98 -17.45 16.18
C VAL A 400 2.43 -17.76 14.75
N ALA A 401 2.12 -16.89 13.79
CA ALA A 401 2.49 -17.02 12.38
C ALA A 401 3.19 -15.75 11.88
N PRO A 402 4.53 -15.62 12.06
CA PRO A 402 5.30 -14.44 11.64
C PRO A 402 5.14 -14.08 10.16
N GLU A 403 4.86 -15.06 9.32
CA GLU A 403 4.61 -14.94 7.88
C GLU A 403 3.40 -14.03 7.58
N THR A 404 2.47 -13.90 8.54
CA THR A 404 1.28 -13.05 8.41
C THR A 404 1.53 -11.57 8.70
N TYR A 405 2.76 -11.19 9.08
CA TYR A 405 3.09 -9.78 9.30
C TYR A 405 2.84 -8.92 8.06
N GLY A 406 3.16 -9.43 6.87
CA GLY A 406 2.91 -8.70 5.63
C GLY A 406 1.43 -8.45 5.38
N GLU A 407 0.59 -9.46 5.65
CA GLU A 407 -0.87 -9.38 5.56
C GLU A 407 -1.43 -8.32 6.51
N LEU A 408 -0.93 -8.27 7.76
CA LEU A 408 -1.31 -7.24 8.72
C LEU A 408 -1.00 -5.84 8.20
N MET A 409 0.20 -5.63 7.65
CA MET A 409 0.60 -4.32 7.13
C MET A 409 -0.23 -3.90 5.90
N GLN A 410 -0.56 -4.85 5.03
CA GLN A 410 -1.45 -4.61 3.89
C GLN A 410 -2.87 -4.29 4.34
N ALA A 411 -3.43 -5.03 5.30
CA ALA A 411 -4.75 -4.76 5.86
C ALA A 411 -4.84 -3.37 6.53
N LEU A 412 -3.79 -2.97 7.27
CA LEU A 412 -3.69 -1.61 7.83
C LEU A 412 -3.59 -0.53 6.74
N ASN A 413 -2.86 -0.78 5.66
CA ASN A 413 -2.78 0.12 4.51
C ASN A 413 -4.13 0.28 3.79
N LEU A 414 -4.86 -0.82 3.60
CA LEU A 414 -6.21 -0.80 3.02
C LEU A 414 -7.15 0.03 3.89
N LEU A 415 -7.13 -0.17 5.21
CA LEU A 415 -7.93 0.61 6.14
C LEU A 415 -7.54 2.09 6.14
N LEU A 416 -6.24 2.42 6.03
CA LEU A 416 -5.76 3.81 5.91
C LEU A 416 -6.31 4.46 4.64
N GLY A 417 -6.21 3.77 3.50
CA GLY A 417 -6.66 4.28 2.19
C GLY A 417 -8.15 4.64 2.15
N GLN A 418 -8.99 3.97 2.94
CA GLN A 418 -10.43 4.26 3.02
C GLN A 418 -10.76 5.60 3.71
N TYR A 419 -9.87 6.10 4.56
CA TYR A 419 -10.16 7.23 5.44
C TYR A 419 -9.22 8.42 5.28
N GLN A 420 -8.06 8.25 4.65
CA GLN A 420 -7.00 9.27 4.60
C GLN A 420 -7.45 10.64 4.05
N ASP A 421 -8.44 10.65 3.15
CA ASP A 421 -8.98 11.88 2.54
C ASP A 421 -10.04 12.56 3.41
N GLN A 422 -10.45 11.92 4.52
CA GLN A 422 -11.44 12.46 5.45
C GLN A 422 -10.79 13.46 6.43
N PRO A 423 -11.57 14.45 6.92
CA PRO A 423 -11.07 15.41 7.90
C PRO A 423 -10.53 14.71 9.15
N LYS A 424 -9.38 15.20 9.66
CA LYS A 424 -8.71 14.66 10.86
C LYS A 424 -9.66 14.50 12.06
N ALA A 425 -10.64 15.40 12.21
CA ALA A 425 -11.62 15.34 13.30
C ALA A 425 -12.48 14.06 13.28
N GLU A 426 -12.76 13.52 12.08
CA GLU A 426 -13.57 12.32 11.90
C GLU A 426 -12.75 11.03 12.06
N CYS A 427 -11.44 11.10 11.83
CA CYS A 427 -10.53 9.97 11.87
C CYS A 427 -9.85 9.75 13.23
N GLN A 428 -10.27 10.46 14.29
CA GLN A 428 -9.62 10.34 15.61
C GLN A 428 -9.59 8.92 16.16
N TRP A 429 -10.63 8.12 15.90
CA TRP A 429 -10.68 6.73 16.34
C TRP A 429 -9.62 5.88 15.63
N LEU A 430 -9.46 6.09 14.33
CA LEU A 430 -8.54 5.36 13.47
C LEU A 430 -7.10 5.74 13.79
N MET A 431 -6.85 7.04 13.99
CA MET A 431 -5.55 7.52 14.48
C MET A 431 -5.19 6.89 15.83
N GLY A 432 -6.13 6.86 16.78
CA GLY A 432 -5.91 6.23 18.09
C GLY A 432 -5.58 4.74 17.96
N PHE A 433 -6.28 4.03 17.08
CA PHE A 433 -5.99 2.63 16.77
C PHE A 433 -4.61 2.44 16.11
N PHE A 434 -4.30 3.20 15.06
CA PHE A 434 -3.03 3.12 14.33
C PHE A 434 -1.82 3.47 15.19
N GLU A 435 -1.92 4.48 16.05
CA GLU A 435 -0.86 4.75 17.03
C GLU A 435 -0.65 3.56 17.96
N THR A 436 -1.75 2.98 18.46
CA THR A 436 -1.68 1.90 19.45
C THR A 436 -1.04 0.66 18.83
N VAL A 437 -1.45 0.26 17.63
CA VAL A 437 -0.87 -0.89 16.95
C VAL A 437 0.60 -0.64 16.59
N GLN A 438 0.95 0.55 16.08
CA GLN A 438 2.33 0.88 15.73
C GLN A 438 3.26 0.86 16.95
N VAL A 439 2.83 1.40 18.10
CA VAL A 439 3.59 1.34 19.36
C VAL A 439 3.80 -0.11 19.79
N ILE A 440 2.74 -0.92 19.81
CA ILE A 440 2.82 -2.31 20.27
C ILE A 440 3.75 -3.13 19.38
N LEU A 441 3.58 -3.03 18.06
CA LEU A 441 4.45 -3.75 17.11
C LEU A 441 5.90 -3.28 17.25
N ALA A 442 6.17 -1.98 17.36
CA ALA A 442 7.52 -1.45 17.50
C ALA A 442 8.23 -1.87 18.81
N LEU A 443 7.47 -2.10 19.88
CA LEU A 443 8.00 -2.53 21.18
C LEU A 443 8.28 -4.03 21.26
N VAL A 444 7.52 -4.87 20.54
CA VAL A 444 7.62 -6.34 20.63
C VAL A 444 8.34 -6.96 19.44
N LEU A 445 8.04 -6.51 18.23
CA LEU A 445 8.52 -7.11 16.99
C LEU A 445 9.87 -6.50 16.60
N THR A 446 10.95 -6.98 17.22
CA THR A 446 12.31 -6.45 16.98
C THR A 446 13.14 -7.29 16.01
N ALA A 447 12.64 -8.46 15.60
CA ALA A 447 13.37 -9.39 14.74
C ALA A 447 13.37 -8.94 13.25
N PRO A 448 14.41 -9.31 12.48
CA PRO A 448 14.55 -8.90 11.08
C PRO A 448 13.45 -9.46 10.15
N GLN A 449 12.79 -10.55 10.54
CA GLN A 449 11.68 -11.16 9.80
C GLN A 449 10.46 -10.22 9.62
N TYR A 450 10.38 -9.13 10.38
CA TYR A 450 9.33 -8.11 10.27
C TYR A 450 9.70 -6.96 9.33
N CYS A 451 10.39 -7.29 8.23
CA CYS A 451 10.72 -6.40 7.13
C CYS A 451 10.10 -6.92 5.83
N PRO A 452 9.75 -6.04 4.87
CA PRO A 452 9.22 -6.49 3.59
C PRO A 452 10.27 -7.31 2.83
N VAL A 453 9.82 -8.43 2.27
CA VAL A 453 10.58 -9.24 1.32
C VAL A 453 10.19 -8.75 -0.08
N VAL A 454 11.20 -8.37 -0.87
CA VAL A 454 10.98 -7.94 -2.26
C VAL A 454 10.90 -9.23 -3.09
N PRO A 455 9.86 -9.42 -3.92
CA PRO A 455 9.81 -10.57 -4.82
C PRO A 455 10.99 -10.52 -5.79
N GLU A 456 11.67 -11.66 -5.98
CA GLU A 456 12.81 -11.80 -6.91
C GLU A 456 12.41 -11.67 -8.38
#